data_AF-A0A5C5WTF5-F1
#
_entry.id   AF-A0A5C5WTF5-F1
#
_cell.length_a   1.000
_cell.length_b   1.000
_cell.length_c   1.000
_cell.angle_alpha   90.00
_cell.angle_beta   90.00
_cell.angle_gamma   90.00
#
_symmetry.space_group_name_H-M   'P 1'
#
loop_
_entity.id
_entity.type
_entity.pdbx_description
1 polymer ?
#
loop_
_entity_poly.entity_id
_entity_poly.type
_entity_poly.pdbx_seq_one_letter_code
_entity_poly.pdbx_strand_id
1 'polypeptide(L)'
;MPLLKLWNTLRGRSGEPSQPEKSAQPNASSDPAPGATNPTPIAKKKTATATDRAPAATTAKAASVTKVVPAETPAPPAKKARLSLFGGSSANGPLLKQIKSLSVETALEVGVGDGSRAIEVIQTLTAQSDKTVRYIALDQFEMAGGETTLMQFHQKLRAAGVSSQVYPESLDRGLTRVAHTIGSVDLVLFSQPQNEWDTPEIHGLLARICKPSTVVLVHEGPSWQPLKRSSQSQVGPNRRAA
;
A
#
# COMPACT_ATOMS: atom_id res chain seq x y z
N MET A 1 6.97 -10.69 -35.62
CA MET A 1 6.25 -11.70 -34.81
C MET A 1 4.80 -11.25 -34.64
N PRO A 2 3.79 -12.00 -35.12
CA PRO A 2 2.40 -11.55 -35.06
C PRO A 2 1.83 -11.61 -33.63
N LEU A 3 1.16 -10.53 -33.23
CA LEU A 3 0.66 -10.28 -31.86
C LEU A 3 -0.28 -11.36 -31.31
N LEU A 4 -0.92 -12.15 -32.19
CA LEU A 4 -1.75 -13.29 -31.78
C LEU A 4 -1.01 -14.37 -30.99
N LYS A 5 0.31 -14.55 -31.20
CA LYS A 5 1.10 -15.54 -30.46
C LYS A 5 1.33 -15.17 -28.99
N LEU A 6 1.41 -13.86 -28.70
CA LEU A 6 1.63 -13.38 -27.34
C LEU A 6 0.36 -13.52 -26.48
N TRP A 7 -0.81 -13.33 -27.12
CA TRP A 7 -2.10 -13.49 -26.45
C TRP A 7 -2.41 -14.94 -26.06
N ASN A 8 -2.00 -15.92 -26.88
CA ASN A 8 -2.17 -17.34 -26.57
C ASN A 8 -1.26 -17.82 -25.42
N THR A 9 -0.10 -17.17 -25.22
CA THR A 9 0.83 -17.45 -24.11
C THR A 9 0.27 -16.99 -22.76
N LEU A 10 -0.45 -15.86 -22.73
CA LEU A 10 -1.00 -15.30 -21.49
C LEU A 10 -2.19 -16.08 -20.92
N ARG A 11 -2.84 -16.94 -21.72
CA ARG A 11 -4.00 -17.74 -21.32
C ARG A 11 -3.67 -19.19 -20.93
N GLY A 12 -2.39 -19.55 -20.76
CA GLY A 12 -2.00 -20.86 -20.23
C GLY A 12 -2.39 -22.06 -21.11
N ARG A 13 -2.60 -21.84 -22.42
CA ARG A 13 -2.94 -22.90 -23.36
C ARG A 13 -1.67 -23.43 -24.02
N SER A 14 -0.89 -24.24 -23.28
CA SER A 14 0.22 -25.00 -23.85
C SER A 14 -0.36 -26.10 -24.75
N GLY A 15 -0.43 -25.83 -26.05
CA GLY A 15 -0.68 -26.85 -27.06
C GLY A 15 0.65 -27.50 -27.43
N GLU A 16 0.88 -28.71 -26.94
CA GLU A 16 1.87 -29.64 -27.48
C GLU A 16 1.36 -30.15 -28.85
N PRO A 17 2.23 -30.19 -29.87
CA PRO A 17 2.51 -31.50 -30.44
C PRO A 17 3.97 -31.69 -30.94
N SER A 18 4.54 -32.81 -30.50
CA SER A 18 5.39 -33.79 -31.23
C SER A 18 6.45 -33.32 -32.24
N GLN A 19 7.71 -33.65 -31.93
CA GLN A 19 8.74 -34.01 -32.92
C GLN A 19 9.22 -35.45 -32.68
N PRO A 20 9.40 -36.26 -33.74
CA PRO A 20 10.03 -37.58 -33.65
C PRO A 20 11.54 -37.53 -33.95
N GLU A 21 12.29 -38.44 -33.30
CA GLU A 21 13.54 -39.15 -33.67
C GLU A 21 14.69 -38.37 -34.39
N LYS A 22 16.00 -38.56 -34.18
CA LYS A 22 16.77 -39.81 -33.97
C LYS A 22 18.27 -39.49 -33.74
N SER A 23 18.93 -40.32 -32.91
CA SER A 23 20.32 -40.85 -33.01
C SER A 23 21.56 -39.93 -33.16
N ALA A 24 22.48 -40.00 -32.19
CA ALA A 24 23.70 -40.85 -32.25
C ALA A 24 24.88 -40.33 -31.38
N GLN A 25 25.34 -41.18 -30.44
CA GLN A 25 26.68 -41.20 -29.83
C GLN A 25 27.67 -41.96 -30.79
N PRO A 26 29.03 -41.96 -30.65
CA PRO A 26 29.73 -42.39 -29.43
C PRO A 26 31.17 -41.84 -29.11
N ASN A 27 31.55 -42.07 -27.84
CA ASN A 27 32.87 -42.43 -27.22
C ASN A 27 34.20 -41.69 -27.50
N ALA A 28 34.90 -41.27 -26.42
CA ALA A 28 36.12 -41.95 -25.92
C ALA A 28 36.71 -41.33 -24.61
N SER A 29 36.67 -42.15 -23.55
CA SER A 29 37.58 -42.42 -22.40
C SER A 29 38.78 -41.53 -22.04
N SER A 30 38.94 -41.21 -20.74
CA SER A 30 39.98 -41.78 -19.84
C SER A 30 39.95 -41.20 -18.40
N ASP A 31 39.99 -42.12 -17.41
CA ASP A 31 40.22 -41.99 -15.95
C ASP A 31 41.72 -42.34 -15.65
N PRO A 32 42.32 -42.20 -14.43
CA PRO A 32 41.74 -42.50 -13.10
C PRO A 32 42.22 -41.69 -11.83
N ALA A 33 41.51 -41.99 -10.73
CA ALA A 33 41.55 -41.75 -9.25
C ALA A 33 42.93 -41.83 -8.49
N PRO A 34 43.07 -41.72 -7.11
CA PRO A 34 42.08 -41.95 -6.02
C PRO A 34 42.18 -41.20 -4.64
N GLY A 35 41.18 -41.46 -3.77
CA GLY A 35 41.23 -41.35 -2.29
C GLY A 35 39.93 -40.80 -1.62
N ALA A 36 38.88 -41.58 -1.34
CA ALA A 36 38.56 -42.35 -0.10
C ALA A 36 38.41 -41.47 1.18
N THR A 37 37.35 -41.46 2.00
CA THR A 37 36.50 -42.54 2.58
C THR A 37 35.14 -42.05 3.13
N ASN A 38 34.12 -42.93 3.11
CA ASN A 38 32.86 -42.87 3.88
C ASN A 38 33.03 -43.52 5.29
N PRO A 39 32.06 -43.39 6.23
CA PRO A 39 31.04 -44.44 6.38
C PRO A 39 29.60 -43.99 6.78
N THR A 40 28.63 -44.77 6.30
CA THR A 40 27.19 -44.92 6.69
C THR A 40 27.05 -45.83 7.93
N PRO A 41 25.86 -46.37 8.35
CA PRO A 41 24.45 -45.90 8.46
C PRO A 41 23.85 -46.19 9.87
N ILE A 42 22.57 -45.87 10.16
CA ILE A 42 21.65 -46.69 11.00
C ILE A 42 20.20 -46.31 10.71
N ALA A 43 19.32 -47.32 10.78
CA ALA A 43 17.99 -47.38 10.21
C ALA A 43 16.86 -47.42 11.27
N LYS A 44 15.62 -47.23 10.77
CA LYS A 44 14.31 -47.77 11.23
C LYS A 44 13.67 -47.19 12.51
N LYS A 45 12.48 -46.59 12.35
CA LYS A 45 11.23 -47.25 12.79
C LYS A 45 9.99 -46.70 12.09
N LYS A 46 9.14 -47.64 11.66
CA LYS A 46 7.77 -47.48 11.16
C LYS A 46 6.82 -47.23 12.32
N THR A 47 5.76 -46.45 12.11
CA THR A 47 4.38 -46.89 12.37
C THR A 47 3.38 -46.03 11.60
N ALA A 48 2.49 -46.72 10.89
CA ALA A 48 1.35 -46.19 10.18
C ALA A 48 0.15 -46.05 11.13
N THR A 49 -0.75 -45.09 10.89
CA THR A 49 -2.21 -45.33 10.93
C THR A 49 -2.91 -44.26 10.10
N ALA A 50 -3.79 -44.72 9.21
CA ALA A 50 -4.63 -43.93 8.32
C ALA A 50 -5.98 -43.58 8.98
N THR A 51 -6.90 -43.04 8.17
CA THR A 51 -8.39 -43.01 8.32
C THR A 51 -8.90 -41.79 9.11
N ASP A 52 -9.90 -40.98 8.73
CA ASP A 52 -10.87 -40.89 7.61
C ASP A 52 -11.46 -39.46 7.69
N ARG A 53 -11.60 -38.69 6.59
CA ARG A 53 -12.78 -38.57 5.72
C ARG A 53 -14.14 -38.37 6.46
N ALA A 54 -14.55 -37.11 6.61
CA ALA A 54 -15.97 -36.70 6.59
C ALA A 54 -16.54 -36.88 5.16
N PRO A 55 -17.87 -36.81 4.85
CA PRO A 55 -19.02 -36.37 5.66
C PRO A 55 -20.28 -37.27 5.51
N ALA A 56 -21.36 -37.03 6.27
CA ALA A 56 -22.76 -37.08 5.78
C ALA A 56 -23.83 -36.86 6.86
N ALA A 57 -24.84 -36.08 6.46
CA ALA A 57 -26.27 -36.20 6.74
C ALA A 57 -26.80 -35.93 8.17
N THR A 58 -27.44 -34.77 8.31
CA THR A 58 -28.54 -34.56 9.26
C THR A 58 -29.83 -34.37 8.48
N THR A 59 -30.86 -35.08 8.90
CA THR A 59 -32.20 -35.18 8.32
C THR A 59 -33.16 -34.10 8.83
N ALA A 60 -34.05 -33.71 7.92
CA ALA A 60 -35.47 -33.34 8.09
C ALA A 60 -35.86 -32.09 8.91
N LYS A 61 -36.62 -31.17 8.27
CA LYS A 61 -38.05 -30.97 8.56
C LYS A 61 -38.78 -30.21 7.43
N ALA A 62 -40.05 -30.58 7.30
CA ALA A 62 -41.03 -30.37 6.24
C ALA A 62 -41.63 -28.96 6.08
N ALA A 63 -42.18 -28.73 4.88
CA ALA A 63 -43.48 -28.12 4.53
C ALA A 63 -43.80 -26.69 5.07
N SER A 64 -44.41 -25.75 4.36
CA SER A 64 -45.25 -25.74 3.14
C SER A 64 -45.62 -24.27 2.84
N VAL A 65 -46.34 -24.07 1.72
CA VAL A 65 -47.27 -22.97 1.40
C VAL A 65 -46.81 -22.02 0.28
N THR A 66 -47.30 -22.37 -0.91
CA THR A 66 -47.64 -21.53 -2.05
C THR A 66 -48.47 -20.31 -1.64
N LYS A 67 -48.07 -19.09 -2.03
CA LYS A 67 -49.03 -18.02 -2.32
C LYS A 67 -48.57 -17.14 -3.47
N VAL A 68 -49.53 -16.92 -4.36
CA VAL A 68 -49.49 -16.23 -5.64
C VAL A 68 -49.42 -14.71 -5.48
N VAL A 69 -48.62 -14.10 -6.37
CA VAL A 69 -48.56 -12.73 -6.93
C VAL A 69 -49.75 -11.79 -6.60
N PRO A 70 -49.49 -10.50 -6.33
CA PRO A 70 -49.79 -9.48 -7.34
C PRO A 70 -48.64 -8.49 -7.58
N ALA A 71 -48.61 -8.00 -8.82
CA ALA A 71 -47.68 -7.03 -9.35
C ALA A 71 -47.61 -5.74 -8.52
N GLU A 72 -46.40 -5.38 -8.08
CA GLU A 72 -46.11 -4.09 -7.47
C GLU A 72 -45.32 -3.22 -8.46
N THR A 73 -45.83 -2.01 -8.62
CA THR A 73 -45.43 -0.92 -9.51
C THR A 73 -43.93 -0.60 -9.42
N PRO A 74 -43.23 -0.23 -10.52
CA PRO A 74 -41.83 0.12 -10.46
C PRO A 74 -41.61 1.37 -9.59
N ALA A 75 -40.93 1.17 -8.46
CA ALA A 75 -40.48 2.25 -7.59
C ALA A 75 -39.55 3.22 -8.36
N PRO A 76 -39.68 4.54 -8.16
CA PRO A 76 -38.80 5.52 -8.81
C PRO A 76 -37.35 5.31 -8.35
N PRO A 77 -36.35 5.61 -9.20
CA PRO A 77 -34.96 5.36 -8.91
C PRO A 77 -34.55 6.11 -7.63
N ALA A 78 -34.03 5.35 -6.67
CA ALA A 78 -33.45 5.88 -5.45
C ALA A 78 -32.49 7.02 -5.80
N LYS A 79 -32.88 8.23 -5.40
CA LYS A 79 -32.05 9.43 -5.54
C LYS A 79 -30.71 9.11 -4.86
N LYS A 80 -29.64 9.10 -5.65
CA LYS A 80 -28.27 8.99 -5.16
C LYS A 80 -28.12 9.95 -3.99
N ALA A 81 -27.80 9.42 -2.81
CA ALA A 81 -27.46 10.19 -1.62
C ALA A 81 -26.22 11.03 -1.95
N ARG A 82 -26.44 12.19 -2.54
CA ARG A 82 -25.46 13.27 -2.58
C ARG A 82 -25.53 13.93 -1.22
N LEU A 83 -24.36 14.15 -0.64
CA LEU A 83 -24.09 15.18 0.36
C LEU A 83 -24.56 14.85 1.79
N SER A 84 -23.89 13.90 2.44
CA SER A 84 -23.62 14.06 3.87
C SER A 84 -22.56 15.15 4.03
N LEU A 85 -23.04 16.40 4.08
CA LEU A 85 -22.27 17.58 4.47
C LEU A 85 -21.65 17.34 5.86
N PHE A 86 -20.33 17.25 5.88
CA PHE A 86 -19.40 17.79 6.88
C PHE A 86 -20.07 18.55 8.05
N GLY A 87 -20.45 17.81 9.10
CA GLY A 87 -20.98 18.40 10.34
C GLY A 87 -20.77 17.54 11.60
N GLY A 88 -20.24 16.33 11.47
CA GLY A 88 -19.73 15.57 12.62
C GLY A 88 -18.37 16.12 13.01
N SER A 89 -18.14 16.35 14.31
CA SER A 89 -16.82 16.65 14.87
C SER A 89 -15.89 15.48 14.57
N SER A 90 -15.26 15.46 13.38
CA SER A 90 -14.23 14.48 13.10
C SER A 90 -13.06 14.72 14.04
N ALA A 91 -12.39 13.66 14.47
CA ALA A 91 -11.21 13.77 15.34
C ALA A 91 -10.15 14.70 14.72
N ASN A 92 -10.15 14.85 13.40
CA ASN A 92 -9.23 15.71 12.65
C ASN A 92 -9.77 17.12 12.39
N GLY A 93 -10.90 17.53 12.98
CA GLY A 93 -11.51 18.84 12.76
C GLY A 93 -10.54 20.04 12.86
N PRO A 94 -9.66 20.12 13.89
CA PRO A 94 -8.64 21.15 13.98
C PRO A 94 -7.63 21.14 12.83
N LEU A 95 -7.15 19.95 12.43
CA LEU A 95 -6.26 19.78 11.28
C LEU A 95 -6.93 20.28 10.01
N LEU A 96 -8.16 19.84 9.76
CA LEU A 96 -8.91 20.22 8.56
C LEU A 96 -9.09 21.74 8.49
N LYS A 97 -9.34 22.41 9.64
CA LYS A 97 -9.41 23.89 9.68
C LYS A 97 -8.09 24.56 9.30
N GLN A 98 -6.95 24.03 9.75
CA GLN A 98 -5.63 24.58 9.43
C GLN A 98 -5.28 24.41 7.95
N ILE A 99 -5.53 23.23 7.38
CA ILE A 99 -5.19 22.96 5.96
C ILE A 99 -6.13 23.69 5.00
N LYS A 100 -7.34 24.07 5.45
CA LYS A 100 -8.33 24.74 4.62
C LYS A 100 -7.87 26.10 4.06
N SER A 101 -6.91 26.77 4.67
CA SER A 101 -6.41 28.04 4.13
C SER A 101 -5.22 27.86 3.17
N LEU A 102 -4.79 26.63 2.91
CA LEU A 102 -3.56 26.33 2.18
C LEU A 102 -3.85 25.92 0.73
N SER A 103 -3.05 26.42 -0.21
CA SER A 103 -3.04 25.94 -1.60
C SER A 103 -2.04 24.80 -1.73
N VAL A 104 -2.50 23.57 -1.50
CA VAL A 104 -1.65 22.36 -1.50
C VAL A 104 -1.87 21.58 -2.79
N GLU A 105 -0.81 21.36 -3.58
CA GLU A 105 -0.88 20.49 -4.76
C GLU A 105 -0.34 19.09 -4.44
N THR A 106 0.63 19.01 -3.53
CA THR A 106 1.22 17.73 -3.08
C THR A 106 1.26 17.64 -1.55
N ALA A 107 0.64 16.59 -1.01
CA ALA A 107 0.59 16.31 0.42
C ALA A 107 1.27 14.98 0.73
N LEU A 108 2.16 14.98 1.71
CA LEU A 108 2.82 13.79 2.26
C LEU A 108 2.32 13.57 3.69
N GLU A 109 1.86 12.36 3.99
CA GLU A 109 1.51 11.94 5.35
C GLU A 109 2.39 10.77 5.78
N VAL A 110 2.97 10.90 6.97
CA VAL A 110 3.79 9.90 7.66
C VAL A 110 2.98 9.31 8.80
N GLY A 111 2.85 7.98 8.82
CA GLY A 111 2.03 7.24 9.79
C GLY A 111 0.54 7.44 9.50
N VAL A 112 0.04 6.84 8.42
CA VAL A 112 -1.34 7.04 7.97
C VAL A 112 -2.40 6.36 8.83
N GLY A 113 -1.96 5.40 9.67
CA GLY A 113 -2.85 4.65 10.54
C GLY A 113 -3.93 3.91 9.74
N ASP A 114 -5.19 4.08 10.14
CA ASP A 114 -6.32 3.41 9.51
C ASP A 114 -6.76 4.05 8.17
N GLY A 115 -6.15 5.15 7.75
CA GLY A 115 -6.50 5.91 6.54
C GLY A 115 -7.77 6.76 6.61
N SER A 116 -8.47 6.84 7.76
CA SER A 116 -9.62 7.74 7.92
C SER A 116 -9.22 9.20 7.72
N ARG A 117 -8.11 9.61 8.33
CA ARG A 117 -7.57 10.97 8.21
C ARG A 117 -7.16 11.28 6.77
N ALA A 118 -6.50 10.35 6.08
CA ALA A 118 -6.12 10.52 4.68
C ALA A 118 -7.33 10.87 3.81
N ILE A 119 -8.46 10.18 3.99
CA ILE A 119 -9.70 10.46 3.25
C ILE A 119 -10.19 11.89 3.54
N GLU A 120 -10.26 12.27 4.82
CA GLU A 120 -10.72 13.62 5.21
C GLU A 120 -9.81 14.73 4.68
N VAL A 121 -8.49 14.53 4.74
CA VAL A 121 -7.50 15.47 4.23
C VAL A 121 -7.64 15.62 2.72
N ILE A 122 -7.68 14.52 1.96
CA ILE A 122 -7.75 14.57 0.50
C ILE A 122 -9.06 15.19 0.03
N GLN A 123 -10.18 14.84 0.65
CA GLN A 123 -11.48 15.44 0.35
C GLN A 123 -11.50 16.94 0.65
N THR A 124 -10.90 17.34 1.78
CA THR A 124 -10.82 18.76 2.16
C THR A 124 -9.96 19.54 1.16
N LEU A 125 -8.77 19.05 0.81
CA LEU A 125 -7.89 19.74 -0.13
C LEU A 125 -8.48 19.79 -1.55
N THR A 126 -9.08 18.69 -2.02
CA THR A 126 -9.72 18.63 -3.35
C THR A 126 -10.98 19.50 -3.43
N ALA A 127 -11.67 19.73 -2.32
CA ALA A 127 -12.82 20.64 -2.30
C ALA A 127 -12.43 22.11 -2.45
N GLN A 128 -11.15 22.45 -2.32
CA GLN A 128 -10.66 23.82 -2.30
C GLN A 128 -9.95 24.25 -3.57
N SER A 129 -9.37 23.28 -4.27
CA SER A 129 -8.69 23.52 -5.53
C SER A 129 -9.38 22.76 -6.64
N ASP A 130 -9.51 23.39 -7.81
CA ASP A 130 -9.92 22.69 -9.03
C ASP A 130 -8.85 21.70 -9.54
N LYS A 131 -7.66 21.71 -8.92
CA LYS A 131 -6.55 20.81 -9.22
C LYS A 131 -6.67 19.51 -8.44
N THR A 132 -6.17 18.43 -9.04
CA THR A 132 -6.03 17.15 -8.36
C THR A 132 -4.86 17.19 -7.40
N VAL A 133 -5.12 16.87 -6.13
CA VAL A 133 -4.08 16.83 -5.09
C VAL A 133 -3.35 15.49 -5.18
N ARG A 134 -2.02 15.53 -5.30
CA ARG A 134 -1.19 14.33 -5.21
C ARG A 134 -0.96 13.99 -3.75
N TYR A 135 -1.64 12.96 -3.27
CA TYR A 135 -1.48 12.47 -1.91
C TYR A 135 -0.52 11.30 -1.82
N ILE A 136 0.44 11.41 -0.91
CA ILE A 136 1.50 10.42 -0.68
C ILE A 136 1.37 9.91 0.75
N ALA A 137 1.22 8.60 0.90
CA ALA A 137 1.17 7.90 2.18
C ALA A 137 2.49 7.17 2.42
N LEU A 138 3.16 7.48 3.53
CA LEU A 138 4.37 6.79 3.98
C LEU A 138 4.06 6.12 5.32
N ASP A 139 4.08 4.78 5.33
CA ASP A 139 3.80 3.98 6.52
C ASP A 139 4.45 2.61 6.34
N GLN A 140 4.76 1.91 7.44
CA GLN A 140 5.25 0.53 7.40
C GLN A 140 4.11 -0.50 7.45
N PHE A 141 2.87 -0.07 7.76
CA PHE A 141 1.68 -0.93 7.85
C PHE A 141 1.96 -2.18 8.73
N GLU A 142 1.59 -3.36 8.25
CA GLU A 142 1.79 -4.62 8.96
C GLU A 142 3.27 -4.97 9.20
N MET A 143 4.22 -4.38 8.47
CA MET A 143 5.64 -4.73 8.56
C MET A 143 6.31 -4.22 9.83
N ALA A 144 5.77 -3.17 10.45
CA ALA A 144 6.21 -2.66 11.75
C ALA A 144 5.24 -3.05 12.89
N GLY A 145 4.38 -4.05 12.67
CA GLY A 145 3.38 -4.47 13.64
C GLY A 145 2.17 -3.54 13.76
N GLY A 146 1.92 -2.70 12.74
CA GLY A 146 0.72 -1.86 12.68
C GLY A 146 -0.56 -2.68 12.54
N GLU A 147 -1.66 -2.16 13.07
CA GLU A 147 -2.98 -2.84 13.04
C GLU A 147 -3.61 -2.86 11.64
N THR A 148 -3.29 -1.86 10.81
CA THR A 148 -3.84 -1.71 9.46
C THR A 148 -2.88 -2.28 8.43
N THR A 149 -3.36 -3.23 7.64
CA THR A 149 -2.60 -3.77 6.50
C THR A 149 -2.62 -2.80 5.31
N LEU A 150 -1.59 -2.87 4.47
CA LEU A 150 -1.53 -2.12 3.21
C LEU A 150 -2.77 -2.36 2.33
N MET A 151 -3.26 -3.61 2.31
CA MET A 151 -4.46 -3.97 1.57
C MET A 151 -5.71 -3.27 2.12
N GLN A 152 -5.92 -3.28 3.43
CA GLN A 152 -7.06 -2.62 4.08
C GLN A 152 -7.04 -1.12 3.85
N PHE A 153 -5.86 -0.50 3.93
CA PHE A 153 -5.68 0.92 3.61
C PHE A 153 -6.14 1.23 2.17
N HIS A 154 -5.65 0.50 1.17
CA HIS A 154 -6.08 0.67 -0.22
C HIS A 154 -7.58 0.41 -0.44
N GLN A 155 -8.15 -0.60 0.23
CA GLN A 155 -9.59 -0.90 0.15
C GLN A 155 -10.42 0.28 0.67
N LYS A 156 -10.01 0.86 1.81
CA LYS A 156 -10.71 2.00 2.42
C LYS A 156 -10.66 3.24 1.55
N LEU A 157 -9.50 3.58 1.01
CA LEU A 157 -9.35 4.73 0.09
C LEU A 157 -10.17 4.53 -1.19
N ARG A 158 -10.15 3.33 -1.77
CA ARG A 158 -10.96 2.99 -2.96
C ARG A 158 -12.45 3.10 -2.69
N ALA A 159 -12.91 2.65 -1.52
CA ALA A 159 -14.31 2.78 -1.11
C ALA A 159 -14.76 4.25 -1.00
N ALA A 160 -13.84 5.15 -0.61
CA ALA A 160 -14.07 6.59 -0.58
C ALA A 160 -13.89 7.29 -1.95
N GLY A 161 -13.52 6.55 -3.01
CA GLY A 161 -13.27 7.11 -4.34
C GLY A 161 -11.98 7.92 -4.45
N VAL A 162 -11.03 7.68 -3.55
CA VAL A 162 -9.78 8.45 -3.44
C VAL A 162 -8.59 7.59 -3.88
N SER A 163 -7.63 8.21 -4.58
CA SER A 163 -6.35 7.59 -4.94
C SER A 163 -5.19 8.21 -4.16
N SER A 164 -4.23 7.37 -3.78
CA SER A 164 -2.99 7.79 -3.12
C SER A 164 -1.81 7.02 -3.69
N GLN A 165 -0.63 7.64 -3.62
CA GLN A 165 0.63 6.96 -3.83
C GLN A 165 1.16 6.45 -2.49
N VAL A 166 1.35 5.14 -2.35
CA VAL A 166 1.71 4.53 -1.07
C VAL A 166 3.14 4.01 -1.10
N TYR A 167 3.90 4.33 -0.05
CA TYR A 167 5.25 3.82 0.19
C TYR A 167 5.24 2.99 1.47
N PRO A 168 5.09 1.65 1.35
CA PRO A 168 5.12 0.73 2.48
C PRO A 168 6.58 0.53 2.93
N GLU A 169 7.20 1.54 3.52
CA GLU A 169 8.63 1.57 3.85
C GLU A 169 8.89 2.37 5.13
N SER A 170 10.10 2.23 5.71
CA SER A 170 10.54 3.08 6.82
C SER A 170 10.62 4.55 6.40
N LEU A 171 10.57 5.45 7.39
CA LEU A 171 10.56 6.90 7.18
C LEU A 171 11.73 7.37 6.29
N ASP A 172 12.96 6.95 6.60
CA ASP A 172 14.15 7.37 5.85
C ASP A 172 14.11 6.93 4.38
N ARG A 173 13.71 5.67 4.13
CA ARG A 173 13.63 5.09 2.78
C ARG A 173 12.52 5.72 1.98
N GLY A 174 11.35 5.89 2.59
CA GLY A 174 10.21 6.53 1.95
C GLY A 174 10.50 8.00 1.61
N LEU A 175 11.10 8.77 2.51
CA LEU A 175 11.50 10.16 2.25
C LEU A 175 12.56 10.25 1.15
N THR A 176 13.55 9.36 1.15
CA THR A 176 14.55 9.26 0.08
C THR A 176 13.88 9.00 -1.27
N ARG A 177 12.91 8.09 -1.32
CA ARG A 177 12.16 7.78 -2.53
C ARG A 177 11.33 8.98 -2.99
N VAL A 178 10.60 9.64 -2.09
CA VAL A 178 9.84 10.86 -2.37
C VAL A 178 10.73 11.95 -2.96
N ALA A 179 11.93 12.15 -2.39
CA ALA A 179 12.90 13.11 -2.90
C ALA A 179 13.36 12.80 -4.33
N HIS A 180 13.38 11.52 -4.73
CA HIS A 180 13.78 11.11 -6.07
C HIS A 180 12.61 11.06 -7.08
N THR A 181 11.40 10.71 -6.65
CA THR A 181 10.26 10.51 -7.55
C THR A 181 9.36 11.73 -7.67
N ILE A 182 9.14 12.43 -6.56
CA ILE A 182 8.23 13.58 -6.47
C ILE A 182 9.03 14.89 -6.44
N GLY A 183 10.21 14.86 -5.82
CA GLY A 183 11.09 16.00 -5.68
C GLY A 183 10.73 16.86 -4.48
N SER A 184 9.57 17.52 -4.52
CA SER A 184 9.17 18.46 -3.46
C SER A 184 7.68 18.41 -3.14
N VAL A 185 7.33 18.78 -1.90
CA VAL A 185 5.98 18.65 -1.32
C VAL A 185 5.52 19.96 -0.70
N ASP A 186 4.22 20.25 -0.69
CA ASP A 186 3.67 21.52 -0.17
C ASP A 186 3.13 21.38 1.26
N LEU A 187 2.69 20.18 1.63
CA LEU A 187 2.21 19.85 2.97
C LEU A 187 2.86 18.53 3.43
N VAL A 188 3.38 18.52 4.65
CA VAL A 188 3.87 17.32 5.33
C VAL A 188 3.12 17.16 6.65
N LEU A 189 2.56 15.97 6.89
CA LEU A 189 1.85 15.60 8.10
C LEU A 189 2.61 14.48 8.81
N PHE A 190 3.09 14.74 10.03
CA PHE A 190 3.70 13.72 10.89
C PHE A 190 2.72 13.26 11.95
N SER A 191 2.27 12.01 11.85
CA SER A 191 1.40 11.40 12.87
C SER A 191 2.18 10.53 13.87
N GLN A 192 3.44 10.24 13.56
CA GLN A 192 4.35 9.47 14.42
C GLN A 192 4.89 10.34 15.57
N PRO A 193 5.26 9.73 16.70
CA PRO A 193 5.78 10.46 17.84
C PRO A 193 7.12 11.14 17.51
N GLN A 194 7.40 12.27 18.17
CA GLN A 194 8.55 13.13 17.84
C GLN A 194 9.89 12.41 17.83
N ASN A 195 10.09 11.44 18.71
CA ASN A 195 11.33 10.65 18.80
C ASN A 195 11.64 9.81 17.55
N GLU A 196 10.65 9.53 16.69
CA GLU A 196 10.85 8.74 15.47
C GLU A 196 11.31 9.60 14.28
N TRP A 197 10.90 10.87 14.23
CA TRP A 197 11.20 11.75 13.09
C TRP A 197 12.20 12.88 13.39
N ASP A 198 12.41 13.22 14.67
CA ASP A 198 13.32 14.30 15.09
C ASP A 198 14.78 13.82 15.12
N THR A 199 15.26 13.34 13.96
CA THR A 199 16.64 12.89 13.76
C THR A 199 17.33 13.76 12.72
N PRO A 200 18.65 13.99 12.82
CA PRO A 200 19.36 14.85 11.87
C PRO A 200 19.31 14.33 10.43
N GLU A 201 19.23 13.01 10.25
CA GLU A 201 19.09 12.37 8.93
C GLU A 201 17.76 12.73 8.27
N ILE A 202 16.66 12.64 9.03
CA ILE A 202 15.31 12.99 8.56
C ILE A 202 15.22 14.49 8.30
N HIS A 203 15.81 15.33 9.14
CA HIS A 203 15.89 16.79 8.88
C HIS A 203 16.60 17.11 7.56
N GLY A 204 17.68 16.39 7.23
CA GLY A 204 18.38 16.52 5.94
C GLY A 204 17.51 16.13 4.74
N LEU A 205 16.74 15.04 4.87
CA LEU A 205 15.78 14.61 3.84
C LEU A 205 14.60 15.58 3.71
N LEU A 206 14.07 16.08 4.81
CA LEU A 206 13.02 17.09 4.84
C LEU A 206 13.48 18.38 4.18
N ALA A 207 14.70 18.85 4.45
CA ALA A 207 15.27 20.03 3.80
C ALA A 207 15.34 19.88 2.27
N ARG A 208 15.43 18.65 1.75
CA ARG A 208 15.45 18.37 0.31
C ARG A 208 14.06 18.35 -0.33
N ILE A 209 13.04 17.88 0.40
CA ILE A 209 11.67 17.78 -0.13
C ILE A 209 10.78 19.00 0.20
N CYS A 210 11.12 19.75 1.24
CA CYS A 210 10.37 20.93 1.67
C CYS A 210 10.83 22.17 0.92
N LYS A 211 9.89 22.84 0.26
CA LYS A 211 10.02 24.18 -0.30
C LYS A 211 9.94 25.24 0.82
N PRO A 212 10.33 26.51 0.56
CA PRO A 212 10.11 27.60 1.50
C PRO A 212 8.64 27.72 1.96
N SER A 213 7.68 27.48 1.05
CA SER A 213 6.24 27.52 1.32
C SER A 213 5.67 26.24 1.97
N THR A 214 6.47 25.20 2.15
CA THR A 214 5.96 23.93 2.67
C THR A 214 5.50 24.05 4.11
N VAL A 215 4.27 23.65 4.38
CA VAL A 215 3.74 23.58 5.74
C VAL A 215 4.02 22.18 6.29
N VAL A 216 4.66 22.10 7.45
CA VAL A 216 4.89 20.85 8.17
C VAL A 216 4.05 20.89 9.43
N LEU A 217 3.13 19.95 9.59
CA LEU A 217 2.28 19.81 10.77
C LEU A 217 2.65 18.50 11.47
N VAL A 218 2.79 18.57 12.79
CA VAL A 218 3.10 17.42 13.64
C VAL A 218 1.93 17.18 14.58
N HIS A 219 1.62 15.90 14.77
CA HIS A 219 0.62 15.45 15.72
C HIS A 219 1.22 15.33 17.12
N GLU A 220 0.86 16.26 18.00
CA GLU A 220 1.25 16.28 19.41
C GLU A 220 0.02 16.07 20.29
N GLY A 221 -0.12 14.84 20.82
CA GLY A 221 -1.26 14.45 21.63
C GLY A 221 -2.58 14.55 20.86
N PRO A 222 -3.54 15.40 21.27
CA PRO A 222 -4.81 15.58 20.54
C PRO A 222 -4.75 16.70 19.48
N SER A 223 -3.60 17.36 19.30
CA SER A 223 -3.52 18.60 18.52
C SER A 223 -2.48 18.53 17.40
N TRP A 224 -2.76 19.25 16.32
CA TRP A 224 -1.82 19.43 15.22
C TRP A 224 -1.13 20.79 15.36
N GLN A 225 0.19 20.76 15.43
CA GLN A 225 1.02 21.94 15.61
C GLN A 225 1.92 22.14 14.39
N PRO A 226 2.05 23.37 13.87
CA PRO A 226 3.06 23.67 12.87
C PRO A 226 4.45 23.47 13.44
N LEU A 227 5.30 22.73 12.72
CA LEU A 227 6.70 22.58 13.09
C LEU A 227 7.37 23.96 13.00
N LYS A 228 7.82 24.47 14.16
CA LYS A 228 8.63 25.69 14.20
C LYS A 228 9.97 25.37 13.56
N ARG A 229 10.18 25.82 12.31
CA ARG A 229 11.51 25.78 11.70
C ARG A 229 12.40 26.71 12.53
N SER A 230 13.21 26.15 13.42
CA SER A 230 14.34 26.87 13.99
C SER A 230 15.17 27.33 12.80
N SER A 231 15.40 28.63 12.71
CA SER A 231 16.13 29.35 11.65
C SER A 231 17.62 28.98 11.55
N GLN A 232 17.98 27.74 11.86
CA GLN A 232 19.33 27.24 11.79
C GLN A 232 19.64 26.72 10.38
N SER A 233 20.62 27.38 9.78
CA SER A 233 21.43 26.90 8.65
C SER A 233 20.85 27.12 7.27
N GLN A 234 20.64 28.40 6.94
CA GLN A 234 20.96 28.91 5.61
C GLN A 234 22.48 28.87 5.40
N VAL A 235 23.08 27.67 5.38
CA VAL A 235 24.43 27.50 4.82
C VAL A 235 24.24 27.41 3.32
N GLY A 236 24.23 28.57 2.67
CA GLY A 236 24.17 28.67 1.22
C GLY A 236 25.34 27.90 0.58
N PRO A 237 25.15 27.38 -0.65
CA PRO A 237 26.23 26.72 -1.38
C PRO A 237 27.34 27.76 -1.59
N ASN A 238 28.53 27.45 -1.07
CA ASN A 238 29.77 28.13 -1.44
C ASN A 238 29.89 28.09 -2.97
N ARG A 239 29.51 29.18 -3.64
CA ARG A 239 29.94 29.44 -5.02
C ARG A 239 31.46 29.59 -4.95
N ARG A 240 32.18 28.52 -5.27
CA ARG A 240 33.59 28.62 -5.66
C ARG A 240 33.65 29.47 -6.92
N ALA A 241 34.05 30.72 -6.76
CA ALA A 241 34.65 31.50 -7.81
C ALA A 241 36.14 31.11 -7.88
N ALA A 242 36.54 30.52 -9.00
CA ALA A 242 37.87 30.58 -9.62
C ALA A 242 37.85 29.69 -10.87
#